data_AF-A0A7Y5G3Z0-F1
#
_entry.id   AF-A0A7Y5G3Z0-F1
#
_cell.length_a   1.000
_cell.length_b   1.000
_cell.length_c   1.000
_cell.angle_alpha   90.00
_cell.angle_beta   90.00
_cell.angle_gamma   90.00
#
_symmetry.space_group_name_H-M   'P 1'
#
loop_
_entity.id
_entity.type
_entity.pdbx_description
1 polymer ?
#
loop_
_entity_poly.entity_id
_entity_poly.type
_entity_poly.pdbx_seq_one_letter_code
_entity_poly.pdbx_strand_id
1 'polypeptide(L)'
;MEIFTQFFDQLRLHEKTTLFFSTGAFLISIYTLYKNHLEKIRILVYPSDFVGLVIQKGTELVPKFNLMCNFINKSTKVGAVHRMEATVTTPDNANYRFAWNLFYQYLPGGEIMTKQADPYPLAVSSRASALVGIQFEGVQTSEKFPWSEGRYKIEIFGWTNRKHRRQKINIKSTFHIRISSDKADQLWRWFTADDKEWENLKDPHNAIAIRVPVEEWSDV
;
A
#
# COMPACT_ATOMS: atom_id res chain seq x y z
N MET A 1 -45.74 -53.55 26.41
CA MET A 1 -44.49 -53.67 25.63
C MET A 1 -44.27 -52.46 24.73
N GLU A 2 -45.29 -51.93 24.05
CA GLU A 2 -45.19 -50.71 23.19
C GLU A 2 -44.71 -49.44 23.91
N ILE A 3 -45.19 -49.17 25.14
CA ILE A 3 -44.78 -47.98 25.92
C ILE A 3 -43.27 -47.97 26.22
N PHE A 4 -42.67 -49.15 26.40
CA PHE A 4 -41.24 -49.27 26.69
C PHE A 4 -40.40 -48.96 25.44
N THR A 5 -40.84 -49.41 24.26
CA THR A 5 -40.18 -49.09 22.98
C THR A 5 -40.23 -47.59 22.70
N GLN A 6 -41.39 -46.95 22.92
CA GLN A 6 -41.57 -45.51 22.72
C GLN A 6 -40.68 -44.67 23.65
N PHE A 7 -40.50 -45.09 24.90
CA PHE A 7 -39.60 -44.44 25.86
C PHE A 7 -38.12 -44.53 25.43
N PHE A 8 -37.66 -45.71 24.99
CA PHE A 8 -36.29 -45.89 24.50
C PHE A 8 -36.01 -45.10 23.21
N ASP A 9 -37.00 -44.96 22.32
CA ASP A 9 -36.84 -44.16 21.11
C ASP A 9 -36.77 -42.65 21.40
N GLN A 10 -37.53 -42.14 22.38
CA GLN A 10 -37.41 -40.74 22.82
C GLN A 10 -36.05 -40.45 23.49
N LEU A 11 -35.55 -41.37 24.31
CA LEU A 11 -34.21 -41.23 24.92
C LEU A 11 -33.11 -41.22 23.86
N ARG A 12 -33.15 -42.14 22.88
CA ARG A 12 -32.18 -42.16 21.77
C ARG A 12 -32.25 -40.91 20.90
N LEU A 13 -33.44 -40.34 20.70
CA LEU A 13 -33.59 -39.08 19.97
C LEU A 13 -32.95 -37.91 20.74
N HIS A 14 -33.13 -37.86 22.06
CA HIS A 14 -32.55 -36.83 22.92
C HIS A 14 -31.02 -36.93 23.03
N GLU A 15 -30.47 -38.15 23.10
CA GLU A 15 -29.01 -38.36 23.06
C GLU A 15 -28.43 -37.90 21.71
N LYS A 16 -29.08 -38.23 20.60
CA LYS A 16 -28.64 -37.82 19.25
C LYS A 16 -28.68 -36.30 19.06
N THR A 17 -29.72 -35.62 19.54
CA THR A 17 -29.79 -34.15 19.45
C THR A 17 -28.72 -33.49 20.32
N THR A 18 -28.50 -33.97 21.54
CA THR A 18 -27.47 -33.44 22.45
C THR A 18 -26.06 -33.63 21.89
N LEU A 19 -25.77 -34.80 21.30
CA LEU A 19 -24.50 -35.05 20.62
C LEU A 19 -24.30 -34.14 19.40
N PHE A 20 -25.36 -33.89 18.62
CA PHE A 20 -25.30 -32.99 17.46
C PHE A 20 -25.02 -31.54 17.87
N PHE A 21 -25.73 -31.03 18.89
CA PHE A 21 -25.51 -29.67 19.40
C PHE A 21 -24.12 -29.48 20.00
N SER A 22 -23.63 -30.43 20.80
CA SER A 22 -22.29 -30.36 21.40
C SER A 22 -21.18 -30.41 20.34
N THR A 23 -21.31 -31.29 19.34
CA THR A 23 -20.36 -31.35 18.21
C THR A 23 -20.36 -30.05 17.42
N GLY A 24 -21.55 -29.49 17.13
CA GLY A 24 -21.68 -28.21 16.43
C GLY A 24 -21.03 -27.06 17.19
N ALA A 25 -21.29 -26.94 18.49
CA ALA A 25 -20.68 -25.92 19.35
C ALA A 25 -19.15 -26.06 19.39
N PHE A 26 -18.63 -27.27 19.54
CA PHE A 26 -17.19 -27.53 19.54
C PHE A 26 -16.51 -27.10 18.23
N LEU A 27 -17.11 -27.42 17.08
CA LEU A 27 -16.61 -27.00 15.78
C LEU A 27 -16.62 -25.47 15.62
N ILE A 28 -17.66 -24.80 16.10
CA ILE A 28 -17.73 -23.33 16.12
C ILE A 28 -16.64 -22.74 17.03
N SER A 29 -16.37 -23.33 18.19
CA SER A 29 -15.29 -22.90 19.08
C SER A 29 -13.91 -23.06 18.44
N ILE A 30 -13.63 -24.21 17.81
CA ILE A 30 -12.37 -24.42 17.06
C ILE A 30 -12.24 -23.40 15.94
N TYR A 31 -13.30 -23.21 15.16
CA TYR A 31 -13.32 -22.25 14.06
C TYR A 31 -13.07 -20.82 14.55
N THR A 32 -13.72 -20.42 15.64
CA THR A 32 -13.55 -19.11 16.28
C THR A 32 -12.13 -18.94 16.81
N LEU A 33 -11.57 -19.95 17.47
CA LEU A 33 -10.20 -19.94 17.96
C LEU A 33 -9.21 -19.78 16.79
N TYR A 34 -9.41 -20.55 15.71
CA TYR A 34 -8.59 -20.45 14.50
C TYR A 34 -8.68 -19.06 13.88
N LYS A 35 -9.89 -18.52 13.69
CA LYS A 35 -10.10 -17.19 13.11
C LYS A 35 -9.50 -16.09 13.99
N ASN A 36 -9.70 -16.14 15.30
CA ASN A 36 -9.27 -15.09 16.22
C ASN A 36 -7.78 -15.15 16.58
N HIS A 37 -7.15 -16.33 16.58
CA HIS A 37 -5.74 -16.45 16.99
C HIS A 37 -4.79 -16.80 15.86
N LEU A 38 -5.19 -17.65 14.92
CA LEU A 38 -4.29 -18.21 13.92
C LEU A 38 -4.40 -17.55 12.54
N GLU A 39 -5.53 -16.92 12.21
CA GLU A 39 -5.67 -16.20 10.93
C GLU A 39 -4.61 -15.10 10.84
N LYS A 40 -3.78 -15.19 9.79
CA LYS A 40 -2.80 -14.17 9.43
C LYS A 40 -3.52 -13.00 8.79
N ILE A 41 -3.09 -11.79 9.15
CA ILE A 41 -3.58 -10.57 8.52
C ILE A 41 -3.14 -10.55 7.06
N ARG A 42 -4.13 -10.32 6.18
CA ARG A 42 -3.93 -10.24 4.75
C ARG A 42 -4.37 -8.87 4.28
N ILE A 43 -3.41 -7.97 4.15
CA ILE A 43 -3.60 -6.65 3.53
C ILE A 43 -3.07 -6.74 2.10
N LEU A 44 -3.88 -6.28 1.16
CA LEU A 44 -3.48 -6.07 -0.23
C LEU A 44 -3.28 -4.57 -0.46
N VAL A 45 -2.40 -4.20 -1.38
CA VAL A 45 -2.22 -2.81 -1.80
C VAL A 45 -2.44 -2.70 -3.30
N TYR A 46 -3.27 -1.74 -3.71
CA TYR A 46 -3.50 -1.40 -5.10
C TYR A 46 -3.05 0.05 -5.32
N PRO A 47 -2.09 0.30 -6.23
CA PRO A 47 -1.76 1.65 -6.64
C PRO A 47 -2.97 2.30 -7.33
N SER A 48 -3.08 3.62 -7.25
CA SER A 48 -3.99 4.40 -8.09
C SER A 48 -3.47 4.49 -9.52
N ASP A 49 -4.26 5.09 -10.41
CA ASP A 49 -4.02 5.17 -11.85
C ASP A 49 -2.87 6.12 -12.25
N PHE A 50 -2.22 6.78 -11.28
CA PHE A 50 -1.10 7.67 -11.53
C PHE A 50 -0.07 7.67 -10.40
N VAL A 51 1.17 7.96 -10.77
CA VAL A 51 2.30 8.27 -9.89
C VAL A 51 2.62 9.75 -10.05
N GLY A 52 2.80 10.47 -8.94
CA GLY A 52 3.32 11.83 -8.95
C GLY A 52 4.83 11.83 -8.79
N LEU A 53 5.59 12.12 -9.83
CA LEU A 53 7.05 12.28 -9.73
C LEU A 53 7.37 13.65 -9.14
N VAL A 54 8.04 13.67 -7.99
CA VAL A 54 8.17 14.89 -7.17
C VAL A 54 9.49 15.57 -7.43
N ILE A 55 9.42 16.86 -7.78
CA ILE A 55 10.56 17.78 -7.78
C ILE A 55 10.36 18.75 -6.62
N GLN A 56 11.38 18.88 -5.78
CA GLN A 56 11.38 19.79 -4.65
C GLN A 56 12.68 20.57 -4.58
N LYS A 57 12.57 21.90 -4.54
CA LYS A 57 13.68 22.84 -4.48
C LYS A 57 14.60 22.54 -3.30
N GLY A 58 15.92 22.50 -3.55
CA GLY A 58 16.96 22.22 -2.57
C GLY A 58 17.12 20.74 -2.22
N THR A 59 16.37 19.83 -2.85
CA THR A 59 16.48 18.37 -2.65
C THR A 59 16.64 17.61 -3.96
N GLU A 60 17.26 18.24 -4.96
CA GLU A 60 17.41 17.75 -6.33
C GLU A 60 18.19 16.42 -6.45
N LEU A 61 18.95 16.08 -5.41
CA LEU A 61 19.72 14.85 -5.31
C LEU A 61 18.95 13.70 -4.64
N VAL A 62 17.72 13.94 -4.19
CA VAL A 62 16.92 12.94 -3.47
C VAL A 62 15.65 12.66 -4.28
N PRO A 63 15.61 11.56 -5.04
CA PRO A 63 14.45 11.28 -5.87
C PRO A 63 13.24 10.95 -4.99
N LYS A 64 12.09 11.49 -5.36
CA LYS A 64 10.83 11.31 -4.65
C LYS A 64 9.71 10.99 -5.62
N PHE A 65 8.78 10.15 -5.20
CA PHE A 65 7.52 9.99 -5.90
C PHE A 65 6.37 9.79 -4.91
N ASN A 66 5.20 10.19 -5.35
CA ASN A 66 3.95 10.15 -4.63
C ASN A 66 3.05 9.09 -5.25
N LEU A 67 2.46 8.26 -4.42
CA LEU A 67 1.50 7.27 -4.85
C LEU A 67 0.31 7.21 -3.91
N MET A 68 -0.88 7.33 -4.49
CA MET A 68 -2.11 7.02 -3.79
C MET A 68 -2.29 5.49 -3.74
N CYS A 69 -2.40 4.94 -2.53
CA CYS A 69 -2.48 3.51 -2.29
C CYS A 69 -3.83 3.15 -1.67
N ASN A 70 -4.55 2.21 -2.26
CA ASN A 70 -5.73 1.60 -1.65
C ASN A 70 -5.33 0.31 -0.93
N PHE A 71 -5.33 0.36 0.40
CA PHE A 71 -5.07 -0.80 1.25
C PHE A 71 -6.36 -1.53 1.55
N ILE A 72 -6.45 -2.83 1.24
CA ILE A 72 -7.64 -3.64 1.49
C ILE A 72 -7.30 -4.76 2.47
N ASN A 73 -7.92 -4.73 3.65
CA ASN A 73 -7.76 -5.79 4.64
C ASN A 73 -8.80 -6.89 4.41
N LYS A 74 -8.34 -8.05 3.92
CA LYS A 74 -9.18 -9.23 3.67
C LYS A 74 -9.35 -10.13 4.91
N SER A 75 -8.73 -9.81 6.04
CA SER A 75 -8.83 -10.60 7.27
C SER A 75 -9.97 -10.15 8.16
N THR A 76 -10.29 -10.95 9.18
CA THR A 76 -11.28 -10.61 10.22
C THR A 76 -10.72 -9.75 11.35
N LYS A 77 -9.42 -9.43 11.32
CA LYS A 77 -8.70 -8.66 12.34
C LYS A 77 -8.27 -7.31 11.79
N VAL A 78 -8.09 -6.33 12.66
CA VAL A 78 -7.39 -5.10 12.31
C VAL A 78 -5.93 -5.43 11.96
N GLY A 79 -5.45 -4.89 10.85
CA GLY A 79 -4.05 -4.95 10.46
C GLY A 79 -3.43 -3.57 10.45
N ALA A 80 -2.13 -3.47 10.62
CA ALA A 80 -1.37 -2.25 10.62
C ALA A 80 -0.17 -2.41 9.68
N VAL A 81 -0.04 -1.52 8.68
CA VAL A 81 1.13 -1.46 7.80
C VAL A 81 2.18 -0.60 8.49
N HIS A 82 3.29 -1.21 8.92
CA HIS A 82 4.32 -0.49 9.69
C HIS A 82 5.39 0.16 8.83
N ARG A 83 5.63 -0.41 7.65
CA ARG A 83 6.70 -0.01 6.74
C ARG A 83 6.26 -0.34 5.33
N MET A 84 6.66 0.52 4.41
CA MET A 84 6.56 0.34 2.98
C MET A 84 7.89 0.74 2.36
N GLU A 85 8.31 -0.02 1.37
CA GLU A 85 9.48 0.26 0.53
C GLU A 85 9.05 0.11 -0.92
N ALA A 86 9.79 0.76 -1.81
CA ALA A 86 9.65 0.53 -3.24
C ALA A 86 11.02 0.29 -3.88
N THR A 87 11.04 -0.53 -4.91
CA THR A 87 12.15 -0.63 -5.86
C THR A 87 11.66 -0.06 -7.18
N VAL A 88 12.42 0.87 -7.74
CA VAL A 88 12.18 1.43 -9.07
C VAL A 88 13.29 0.93 -9.98
N THR A 89 12.91 0.21 -11.03
CA THR A 89 13.80 -0.16 -12.13
C THR A 89 13.62 0.85 -13.25
N THR A 90 14.72 1.50 -13.65
CA THR A 90 14.78 2.55 -14.67
C THR A 90 14.90 1.97 -16.08
N PRO A 91 14.76 2.79 -17.14
CA PRO A 91 14.85 2.34 -18.54
C PRO A 91 16.20 1.68 -18.90
N ASP A 92 17.27 2.08 -18.22
CA ASP A 92 18.63 1.51 -18.33
C ASP A 92 18.87 0.32 -17.37
N ASN A 93 17.82 -0.21 -16.75
CA ASN A 93 17.82 -1.33 -15.79
C ASN A 93 18.57 -1.07 -14.48
N ALA A 94 18.86 0.19 -14.13
CA ALA A 94 19.34 0.53 -12.80
C ALA A 94 18.19 0.39 -11.77
N ASN A 95 18.52 0.00 -10.54
CA ASN A 95 17.54 -0.25 -9.48
C ASN A 95 17.76 0.69 -8.30
N TYR A 96 16.73 1.47 -8.00
CA TYR A 96 16.73 2.44 -6.91
C TYR A 96 15.76 2.02 -5.82
N ARG A 97 16.20 2.11 -4.57
CA ARG A 97 15.37 1.80 -3.41
C ARG A 97 14.81 3.07 -2.81
N PHE A 98 13.53 3.03 -2.52
CA PHE A 98 12.80 4.10 -1.87
C PHE A 98 12.17 3.58 -0.57
N ALA A 99 12.15 4.44 0.44
CA ALA A 99 11.46 4.19 1.69
C ALA A 99 10.24 5.10 1.79
N TRP A 100 9.19 4.62 2.45
CA TRP A 100 8.07 5.47 2.83
C TRP A 100 8.54 6.60 3.75
N ASN A 101 8.36 7.83 3.27
CA ASN A 101 8.87 9.06 3.88
C ASN A 101 7.79 9.87 4.61
N LEU A 102 6.59 10.01 4.04
CA LEU A 102 5.49 10.74 4.67
C LEU A 102 4.13 10.37 4.08
N PHE A 103 3.07 10.81 4.76
CA PHE A 103 1.72 10.88 4.21
C PHE A 103 1.45 12.26 3.60
N TYR A 104 0.80 12.28 2.45
CA TYR A 104 0.46 13.52 1.75
C TYR A 104 -1.00 13.54 1.28
N GLN A 105 -1.48 14.73 0.93
CA GLN A 105 -2.75 14.95 0.25
C GLN A 105 -2.56 15.94 -0.89
N TYR A 106 -3.17 15.68 -2.05
CA TYR A 106 -3.21 16.65 -3.14
C TYR A 106 -4.18 17.78 -2.83
N LEU A 107 -3.78 19.03 -3.10
CA LEU A 107 -4.67 20.18 -3.11
C LEU A 107 -5.54 20.18 -4.38
N PRO A 108 -6.64 20.96 -4.41
CA PRO A 108 -7.40 21.18 -5.63
C PRO A 108 -6.48 21.61 -6.79
N GLY A 109 -6.65 21.01 -7.97
CA GLY A 109 -5.74 21.17 -9.12
C GLY A 109 -4.74 20.02 -9.28
N GLY A 110 -4.37 19.33 -8.19
CA GLY A 110 -3.78 18.00 -8.26
C GLY A 110 -2.26 17.90 -8.44
N GLU A 111 -1.57 19.00 -8.65
CA GLU A 111 -0.09 19.04 -8.79
C GLU A 111 0.60 19.41 -7.47
N ILE A 112 -0.04 20.29 -6.69
CA ILE A 112 0.42 20.73 -5.38
C ILE A 112 -0.04 19.75 -4.31
N MET A 113 0.84 19.51 -3.34
CA MET A 113 0.62 18.54 -2.26
C MET A 113 0.92 19.17 -0.92
N THR A 114 0.22 18.74 0.12
CA THR A 114 0.54 19.11 1.50
C THR A 114 0.92 17.88 2.31
N LYS A 115 1.93 18.02 3.17
CA LYS A 115 2.29 16.98 4.14
C LYS A 115 1.16 16.86 5.15
N GLN A 116 0.64 15.65 5.31
CA GLN A 116 -0.38 15.34 6.31
C GLN A 116 0.26 14.89 7.63
N ALA A 117 1.25 14.00 7.54
CA ALA A 117 1.93 13.45 8.71
C ALA A 117 3.23 12.74 8.33
N ASP A 118 4.10 12.56 9.33
CA ASP A 118 5.22 11.63 9.25
C ASP A 118 4.74 10.16 9.21
N PRO A 119 5.59 9.19 8.80
CA PRO A 119 5.23 7.79 8.75
C PRO A 119 4.87 7.26 10.13
N TYR A 120 3.66 6.72 10.25
CA TYR A 120 3.21 5.97 11.41
C TYR A 120 2.48 4.72 10.95
N PRO A 121 2.36 3.67 11.80
CA PRO A 121 1.67 2.45 11.41
C PRO A 121 0.24 2.72 10.91
N LEU A 122 -0.03 2.38 9.64
CA LEU A 122 -1.34 2.59 9.03
C LEU A 122 -2.28 1.46 9.42
N ALA A 123 -3.19 1.71 10.35
CA ALA A 123 -4.24 0.76 10.71
C ALA A 123 -5.30 0.66 9.60
N VAL A 124 -5.61 -0.57 9.19
CA VAL A 124 -6.66 -0.93 8.24
C VAL A 124 -7.63 -1.85 8.96
N SER A 125 -8.85 -1.36 9.18
CA SER A 125 -9.90 -2.09 9.87
C SER A 125 -10.22 -3.44 9.21
N SER A 126 -10.74 -4.38 9.99
CA SER A 126 -11.21 -5.68 9.49
C SER A 126 -12.20 -5.49 8.34
N ARG A 127 -12.00 -6.24 7.24
CA ARG A 127 -12.86 -6.21 6.04
C ARG A 127 -13.05 -4.83 5.41
N ALA A 128 -12.19 -3.86 5.72
CA ALA A 128 -12.29 -2.49 5.23
C ALA A 128 -11.17 -2.16 4.23
N SER A 129 -11.31 -0.99 3.63
CA SER A 129 -10.27 -0.35 2.82
C SER A 129 -9.86 1.00 3.39
N ALA A 130 -8.62 1.40 3.11
CA ALA A 130 -8.09 2.73 3.43
C ALA A 130 -7.32 3.27 2.22
N LEU A 131 -7.74 4.43 1.72
CA LEU A 131 -7.09 5.14 0.62
C LEU A 131 -6.16 6.21 1.21
N VAL A 132 -4.86 6.13 0.92
CA VAL A 132 -3.87 7.02 1.53
C VAL A 132 -2.78 7.42 0.54
N GLY A 133 -2.41 8.70 0.52
CA GLY A 133 -1.29 9.21 -0.25
C GLY A 133 0.03 8.98 0.48
N ILE A 134 0.95 8.22 -0.13
CA ILE A 134 2.27 7.90 0.42
C ILE A 134 3.36 8.48 -0.47
N GLN A 135 4.24 9.29 0.12
CA GLN A 135 5.47 9.69 -0.55
C GLN A 135 6.58 8.68 -0.24
N PHE A 136 7.26 8.26 -1.29
CA PHE A 136 8.45 7.44 -1.26
C PHE A 136 9.66 8.31 -1.56
N GLU A 137 10.72 8.17 -0.76
CA GLU A 137 11.97 8.91 -0.89
C GLU A 137 13.13 7.94 -1.09
N GLY A 138 13.96 8.21 -2.10
CA GLY A 138 15.15 7.43 -2.42
C GLY A 138 16.36 7.84 -1.58
N VAL A 139 17.47 7.13 -1.77
CA VAL A 139 18.75 7.54 -1.19
C VAL A 139 19.31 8.72 -1.99
N GLN A 140 19.97 9.66 -1.31
CA GLN A 140 20.68 10.74 -1.98
C GLN A 140 21.69 10.21 -2.99
N THR A 141 21.61 10.70 -4.23
CA THR A 141 22.50 10.34 -5.33
C THR A 141 23.64 11.36 -5.46
N SER A 142 24.75 10.95 -6.06
CA SER A 142 25.89 11.85 -6.36
C SER A 142 25.57 12.84 -7.47
N GLU A 143 24.69 12.43 -8.38
CA GLU A 143 24.21 13.24 -9.47
C GLU A 143 22.73 13.52 -9.27
N LYS A 144 22.31 14.64 -9.84
CA LYS A 144 20.90 15.00 -10.00
C LYS A 144 20.16 13.79 -10.61
N PHE A 145 19.02 13.40 -10.03
CA PHE A 145 18.21 12.27 -10.53
C PHE A 145 17.03 12.80 -11.36
N PRO A 146 17.23 13.18 -12.63
CA PRO A 146 16.12 13.48 -13.50
C PRO A 146 15.43 12.17 -13.86
N TRP A 147 14.15 12.09 -13.55
CA TRP A 147 13.27 11.08 -14.12
C TRP A 147 13.29 11.22 -15.66
N SER A 148 14.13 10.42 -16.32
CA SER A 148 14.31 10.45 -17.78
C SER A 148 13.14 9.80 -18.51
N GLU A 149 12.98 10.13 -19.80
CA GLU A 149 12.02 9.45 -20.67
C GLU A 149 12.25 7.93 -20.67
N GLY A 150 11.17 7.17 -20.63
CA GLY A 150 11.21 5.72 -20.82
C GLY A 150 10.24 4.96 -19.94
N ARG A 151 10.45 3.64 -19.89
CA ARG A 151 9.62 2.72 -19.12
C ARG A 151 10.27 2.42 -17.77
N TYR A 152 9.47 2.51 -16.72
CA TYR A 152 9.88 2.19 -15.37
C TYR A 152 9.01 1.08 -14.82
N LYS A 153 9.63 0.18 -14.07
CA LYS A 153 8.94 -0.82 -13.26
C LYS A 153 9.02 -0.42 -11.80
N ILE A 154 7.88 -0.42 -11.11
CA ILE A 154 7.81 -0.07 -9.70
C ILE A 154 7.28 -1.28 -8.93
N GLU A 155 8.07 -1.77 -7.99
CA GLU A 155 7.69 -2.82 -7.07
C GLU A 155 7.56 -2.25 -5.66
N ILE A 156 6.39 -2.42 -5.06
CA ILE A 156 6.10 -1.98 -3.70
C ILE A 156 6.06 -3.18 -2.77
N PHE A 157 6.71 -3.03 -1.63
CA PHE A 157 6.80 -4.03 -0.57
C PHE A 157 6.32 -3.44 0.75
N GLY A 158 5.62 -4.24 1.55
CA GLY A 158 5.15 -3.82 2.86
C GLY A 158 5.14 -4.93 3.90
N TRP A 159 5.11 -4.49 5.16
CA TRP A 159 5.13 -5.35 6.34
C TRP A 159 3.97 -5.02 7.28
N THR A 160 3.08 -5.99 7.52
CA THR A 160 1.96 -5.84 8.46
C THR A 160 2.24 -6.39 9.86
N ASN A 161 1.69 -5.73 10.88
CA ASN A 161 1.63 -6.11 12.30
C ASN A 161 2.94 -6.51 12.98
N ARG A 162 4.10 -6.12 12.43
CA ARG A 162 5.38 -6.52 13.03
C ARG A 162 6.46 -5.45 12.90
N LYS A 163 7.18 -5.24 14.00
CA LYS A 163 8.15 -4.15 14.16
C LYS A 163 9.53 -4.39 13.49
N HIS A 164 9.87 -5.62 13.06
CA HIS A 164 11.24 -5.97 12.67
C HIS A 164 11.43 -6.27 11.17
N ARG A 165 12.45 -5.66 10.55
CA ARG A 165 12.84 -5.77 9.12
C ARG A 165 13.19 -7.19 8.65
N ARG A 166 13.61 -8.08 9.55
CA ARG A 166 14.04 -9.45 9.22
C ARG A 166 12.91 -10.41 8.84
N GLN A 167 11.67 -9.95 8.88
CA GLN A 167 10.50 -10.78 8.63
C GLN A 167 10.05 -10.70 7.17
N LYS A 168 9.45 -11.79 6.68
CA LYS A 168 9.04 -11.93 5.29
C LYS A 168 8.03 -10.85 4.91
N ILE A 169 8.29 -10.20 3.78
CA ILE A 169 7.38 -9.27 3.10
C ILE A 169 6.01 -9.94 2.93
N ASN A 170 4.94 -9.23 3.25
CA ASN A 170 3.57 -9.76 3.16
C ASN A 170 2.59 -8.87 2.39
N ILE A 171 3.06 -7.70 1.95
CA ILE A 171 2.41 -6.88 0.93
C ILE A 171 3.37 -6.81 -0.25
N LYS A 172 2.90 -7.15 -1.45
CA LYS A 172 3.63 -6.93 -2.70
C LYS A 172 2.66 -6.40 -3.75
N SER A 173 3.06 -5.37 -4.47
CA SER A 173 2.39 -4.90 -5.68
C SER A 173 3.44 -4.48 -6.70
N THR A 174 3.15 -4.71 -7.98
CA THR A 174 4.04 -4.38 -9.08
C THR A 174 3.20 -3.71 -10.15
N PHE A 175 3.69 -2.61 -10.68
CA PHE A 175 3.05 -1.87 -11.75
C PHE A 175 4.11 -1.11 -12.53
N HIS A 176 3.70 -0.49 -13.61
CA HIS A 176 4.62 0.18 -14.51
C HIS A 176 4.12 1.58 -14.86
N ILE A 177 5.06 2.43 -15.24
CA ILE A 177 4.78 3.77 -15.75
C ILE A 177 5.66 4.04 -16.96
N ARG A 178 5.15 4.84 -17.90
CA ARG A 178 5.94 5.39 -18.99
C ARG A 178 6.04 6.89 -18.85
N ILE A 179 7.26 7.39 -18.71
CA ILE A 179 7.54 8.81 -18.80
C ILE A 179 7.71 9.14 -20.28
N SER A 180 6.81 9.95 -20.82
CA SER A 180 6.89 10.49 -22.17
C SER A 180 7.84 11.69 -22.21
N SER A 181 8.30 12.07 -23.41
CA SER A 181 9.14 13.26 -23.62
C SER A 181 8.54 14.52 -23.00
N ASP A 182 7.23 14.77 -23.16
CA ASP A 182 6.58 15.97 -22.59
C ASP A 182 6.62 16.00 -21.06
N LYS A 183 6.57 14.83 -20.40
CA LYS A 183 6.66 14.70 -18.96
C LYS A 183 8.10 14.85 -18.48
N ALA A 184 9.06 14.29 -19.20
CA ALA A 184 10.48 14.49 -18.93
C ALA A 184 10.86 15.98 -19.06
N ASP A 185 10.35 16.67 -20.08
CA ASP A 185 10.57 18.11 -20.28
C ASP A 185 9.96 18.95 -19.15
N GLN A 186 8.76 18.60 -18.68
CA GLN A 186 8.13 19.23 -17.52
C GLN A 186 8.96 19.05 -16.24
N LEU A 187 9.44 17.83 -16.00
CA LEU A 187 10.31 17.52 -14.87
C LEU A 187 11.60 18.34 -14.94
N TRP A 188 12.24 18.38 -16.11
CA TRP A 188 13.47 19.13 -16.32
C TRP A 188 13.28 20.63 -16.14
N ARG A 189 12.18 21.19 -16.64
CA ARG A 189 11.82 22.60 -16.43
C ARG A 189 11.83 22.97 -14.95
N TRP A 190 11.11 22.22 -14.12
CA TRP A 190 11.05 22.49 -12.67
C TRP A 190 12.40 22.27 -11.98
N PHE A 191 13.20 21.35 -12.50
CA PHE A 191 14.54 21.09 -12.02
C PHE A 191 15.53 22.24 -12.26
N THR A 192 15.26 23.04 -13.29
CA THR A 192 16.04 24.23 -13.67
C THR A 192 15.31 25.54 -13.37
N ALA A 193 14.14 25.47 -12.74
CA ALA A 193 13.31 26.64 -12.47
C ALA A 193 14.02 27.62 -11.53
N ASP A 194 13.93 28.90 -11.85
CA ASP A 194 14.53 29.96 -11.03
C ASP A 194 13.69 30.25 -9.77
N ASP A 195 14.24 31.07 -8.87
CA ASP A 195 13.57 31.43 -7.62
C ASP A 195 12.20 32.07 -7.85
N LYS A 196 12.05 32.85 -8.92
CA LYS A 196 10.81 33.55 -9.28
C LYS A 196 9.74 32.57 -9.73
N GLU A 197 10.09 31.57 -10.53
CA GLU A 197 9.17 30.49 -10.92
C GLU A 197 8.68 29.70 -9.70
N TRP A 198 9.56 29.38 -8.75
CA TRP A 198 9.17 28.72 -7.49
C TRP A 198 8.28 29.61 -6.61
N GLU A 199 8.59 30.90 -6.48
CA GLU A 199 7.74 31.86 -5.75
C GLU A 199 6.34 31.97 -6.37
N ASN A 200 6.25 31.92 -7.71
CA ASN A 200 4.97 31.98 -8.43
C ASN A 200 4.11 30.72 -8.22
N LEU A 201 4.70 29.57 -7.91
CA LEU A 201 3.97 28.34 -7.59
C LEU A 201 3.11 28.50 -6.31
N LYS A 202 3.53 29.39 -5.40
CA LYS A 202 2.89 29.63 -4.09
C LYS A 202 2.70 28.36 -3.26
N ASP A 203 3.55 27.36 -3.47
CA ASP A 203 3.56 26.15 -2.66
C ASP A 203 4.48 26.35 -1.43
N PRO A 204 3.98 26.16 -0.20
CA PRO A 204 4.78 26.37 1.01
C PRO A 204 5.96 25.40 1.15
N HIS A 205 5.99 24.31 0.37
CA HIS A 205 7.03 23.29 0.42
C HIS A 205 8.01 23.35 -0.76
N ASN A 206 7.81 24.31 -1.68
CA ASN A 206 8.51 24.42 -2.97
C ASN A 206 8.62 23.05 -3.67
N ALA A 207 7.50 22.32 -3.72
CA ALA A 207 7.42 20.99 -4.30
C ALA A 207 6.27 20.89 -5.31
N ILE A 208 6.52 20.17 -6.40
CA ILE A 208 5.51 19.84 -7.41
C ILE A 208 5.55 18.36 -7.76
N ALA A 209 4.38 17.76 -7.98
CA ALA A 209 4.27 16.39 -8.48
C ALA A 209 3.79 16.37 -9.94
N ILE A 210 4.64 15.89 -10.85
CA ILE A 210 4.26 15.65 -12.24
C ILE A 210 3.58 14.29 -12.32
N ARG A 211 2.29 14.27 -12.69
CA ARG A 211 1.50 13.04 -12.79
C ARG A 211 1.84 12.25 -14.05
N VAL A 212 2.17 10.98 -13.85
CA VAL A 212 2.42 9.98 -14.89
C VAL A 212 1.44 8.82 -14.69
N PRO A 213 0.68 8.42 -15.72
CA PRO A 213 -0.29 7.34 -15.60
C PRO A 213 0.40 6.00 -15.34
N VAL A 214 -0.27 5.15 -14.55
CA VAL A 214 0.07 3.74 -14.40
C VAL A 214 -0.41 2.99 -15.63
N GLU A 215 0.46 2.18 -16.22
CA GLU A 215 0.15 1.35 -17.36
C GLU A 215 0.08 -0.13 -16.95
N GLU A 216 -0.84 -0.87 -17.56
CA GLU A 216 -0.88 -2.33 -17.48
C GLU A 216 -0.08 -2.89 -18.66
N TRP A 217 1.12 -3.41 -18.40
CA TRP A 217 1.78 -4.28 -19.37
C TRP A 217 2.38 -5.50 -18.68
N SER A 218 2.31 -6.65 -19.35
CA SER A 218 2.96 -7.87 -18.89
C SER A 218 4.44 -7.85 -19.29
N ASP A 219 5.33 -8.20 -18.36
CA ASP A 219 6.71 -8.55 -18.66
C ASP A 219 6.67 -9.87 -19.47
N VAL A 220 6.49 -9.79 -20.79
CA VAL A 220 6.57 -10.94 -21.73
C VAL A 220 8.03 -11.28 -21.98
#